data_AF-A0A7Z9JFE0-F1
#
_entry.id   AF-A0A7Z9JFE0-F1
#
_cell.length_a   1.000
_cell.length_b   1.000
_cell.length_c   1.000
_cell.angle_alpha   90.00
_cell.angle_beta   90.00
_cell.angle_gamma   90.00
#
_symmetry.space_group_name_H-M   'P 1'
#
loop_
_entity.id
_entity.type
_entity.pdbx_description
1 polymer ?
#
loop_
_entity_poly.entity_id
_entity_poly.type
_entity_poly.pdbx_seq_one_letter_code
_entity_poly.pdbx_strand_id
1 'polypeptide(L)'
;MMVLATILHCALLSTLQSQPNAADAWNELFAQLQNDEIPDGEQSQWTDLEQAQYEKLAPFIKQAREIALMPHCDWNLDYSQGLELLIPHLGNIRQAGKLVSVSIQEDVNAGKFDSALLGMESLVGMSKHLNDQGTIISSLVSYSVFKMDNKLVSIFNQTNNAAQLSSLKNVIDTLDPFDPFGIRESAAGEKSLITNSLRNKDIKDLDLGGFVEEPISTGLDLEFEITKYESVMDRAIH
;
A
#
# COMPACT_ATOMS: atom_id res chain seq x y z
N MET A 1 -0.46 -47.97 13.97
CA MET A 1 0.08 -47.35 12.73
C MET A 1 -0.92 -46.49 11.97
N MET A 2 -2.24 -46.71 12.06
CA MET A 2 -3.24 -45.90 11.31
C MET A 2 -3.42 -44.46 11.84
N VAL A 3 -3.26 -44.23 13.15
CA VAL A 3 -3.47 -42.88 13.75
C VAL A 3 -2.41 -41.86 13.30
N LEU A 4 -1.15 -42.30 13.10
CA LEU A 4 -0.06 -41.43 12.67
C LEU A 4 -0.26 -40.97 11.22
N ALA A 5 -0.79 -41.86 10.36
CA ALA A 5 -1.05 -41.55 8.95
C ALA A 5 -2.20 -40.53 8.81
N THR A 6 -3.24 -40.61 9.64
CA THR A 6 -4.35 -39.65 9.61
C THR A 6 -3.95 -38.27 10.13
N ILE A 7 -3.09 -38.20 11.17
CA ILE A 7 -2.57 -36.91 11.67
C ILE A 7 -1.66 -36.25 10.64
N LEU A 8 -0.82 -37.03 9.96
CA LEU A 8 0.05 -36.52 8.88
C LEU A 8 -0.76 -36.03 7.67
N HIS A 9 -1.85 -36.72 7.31
CA HIS A 9 -2.75 -36.30 6.24
C HIS A 9 -3.52 -35.01 6.59
N CYS A 10 -4.01 -34.89 7.83
CA CYS A 10 -4.66 -33.66 8.29
C CYS A 10 -3.68 -32.48 8.31
N ALA A 11 -2.43 -32.69 8.73
CA ALA A 11 -1.40 -31.65 8.74
C ALA A 11 -0.95 -31.22 7.32
N LEU A 12 -0.92 -32.16 6.36
CA LEU A 12 -0.60 -31.87 4.95
C LEU A 12 -1.75 -31.17 4.21
N LEU A 13 -3.00 -31.45 4.58
CA LEU A 13 -4.19 -30.79 4.01
C LEU A 13 -4.36 -29.35 4.50
N SER A 14 -4.00 -29.03 5.76
CA SER A 14 -4.00 -27.64 6.23
C SER A 14 -2.84 -26.80 5.68
N THR A 15 -1.77 -27.42 5.17
CA THR A 15 -0.68 -26.70 4.47
C THR A 15 -0.98 -26.37 3.01
N LEU A 16 -2.07 -26.89 2.44
CA LEU A 16 -2.49 -26.64 1.05
C LEU A 16 -3.48 -25.48 0.90
N GLN A 17 -3.94 -24.90 2.00
CA GLN A 17 -4.76 -23.69 1.94
C GLN A 17 -3.82 -22.50 1.75
N SER A 18 -3.85 -21.89 0.56
CA SER A 18 -3.12 -20.66 0.28
C SER A 18 -3.45 -19.64 1.38
N GLN A 19 -2.43 -18.97 1.93
CA GLN A 19 -2.67 -17.88 2.87
C GLN A 19 -3.62 -16.85 2.22
N PRO A 20 -4.60 -16.30 2.96
CA PRO A 20 -5.53 -15.34 2.41
C PRO A 20 -4.77 -14.11 1.92
N ASN A 21 -5.05 -13.67 0.70
CA ASN A 21 -4.43 -12.51 0.08
C ASN A 21 -5.19 -11.23 0.49
N ALA A 22 -4.49 -10.26 1.07
CA ALA A 22 -5.09 -9.00 1.50
C ALA A 22 -5.63 -8.18 0.32
N ALA A 23 -5.06 -8.31 -0.88
CA ALA A 23 -5.54 -7.58 -2.05
C ALA A 23 -6.99 -7.95 -2.41
N ASP A 24 -7.36 -9.23 -2.27
CA ASP A 24 -8.74 -9.70 -2.50
C ASP A 24 -9.70 -9.06 -1.48
N ALA A 25 -9.33 -9.06 -0.20
CA ALA A 25 -10.13 -8.47 0.85
C ALA A 25 -10.24 -6.92 0.72
N TRP A 26 -9.17 -6.26 0.27
CA TRP A 26 -9.21 -4.83 -0.08
C TRP A 26 -10.19 -4.55 -1.22
N ASN A 27 -10.14 -5.36 -2.29
CA ASN A 27 -11.06 -5.20 -3.43
C ASN A 27 -12.52 -5.36 -3.00
N GLU A 28 -12.82 -6.31 -2.11
CA GLU A 28 -14.16 -6.47 -1.52
C GLU A 28 -14.59 -5.24 -0.72
N LEU A 29 -13.71 -4.67 0.10
CA LEU A 29 -14.00 -3.45 0.85
C LEU A 29 -14.21 -2.24 -0.07
N PHE A 30 -13.39 -2.09 -1.11
CA PHE A 30 -13.51 -0.98 -2.07
C PHE A 30 -14.83 -1.01 -2.83
N ALA A 31 -15.31 -2.21 -3.19
CA ALA A 31 -16.62 -2.36 -3.82
C ALA A 31 -17.76 -1.86 -2.91
N GLN A 32 -17.63 -2.02 -1.59
CA GLN A 32 -18.62 -1.54 -0.63
C GLN A 32 -18.57 -0.02 -0.43
N LEU A 33 -17.38 0.58 -0.52
CA LEU A 33 -17.16 2.02 -0.28
C LEU A 33 -17.46 2.93 -1.48
N GLN A 34 -17.81 2.40 -2.66
CA GLN A 34 -17.91 3.18 -3.91
C GLN A 34 -18.85 4.41 -3.84
N ASN A 35 -19.82 4.42 -2.92
CA ASN A 35 -20.80 5.51 -2.80
C ASN A 35 -20.70 6.29 -1.48
N ASP A 36 -19.70 6.00 -0.65
CA ASP A 36 -19.52 6.64 0.65
C ASP A 36 -18.46 7.74 0.59
N GLU A 37 -18.82 8.92 1.10
CA GLU A 37 -17.90 10.03 1.24
C GLU A 37 -17.09 9.88 2.53
N ILE A 38 -15.77 9.72 2.37
CA ILE A 38 -14.82 9.64 3.46
C ILE A 38 -14.37 11.07 3.79
N PRO A 39 -14.46 11.51 5.06
CA PRO A 39 -13.98 12.82 5.46
C PRO A 39 -12.53 13.04 5.02
N ASP A 40 -12.24 14.22 4.49
CA ASP A 40 -10.87 14.59 4.14
C ASP A 40 -10.20 15.34 5.29
N GLY A 41 -8.92 15.05 5.51
CA GLY A 41 -8.06 15.78 6.44
C GLY A 41 -8.38 15.63 7.93
N GLU A 42 -7.73 16.49 8.71
CA GLU A 42 -7.92 16.59 10.15
C GLU A 42 -9.20 17.34 10.49
N GLN A 43 -10.02 16.75 11.35
CA GLN A 43 -11.27 17.36 11.81
C GLN A 43 -10.95 18.45 12.82
N SER A 44 -11.31 19.69 12.47
CA SER A 44 -11.04 20.87 13.32
C SER A 44 -11.74 20.82 14.69
N GLN A 45 -12.83 20.06 14.77
CA GLN A 45 -13.63 19.83 15.98
C GLN A 45 -14.38 18.50 15.80
N TRP A 46 -14.66 17.82 16.92
CA TRP A 46 -15.42 16.58 16.94
C TRP A 46 -16.83 16.87 17.48
N THR A 47 -17.78 17.14 16.60
CA THR A 47 -19.18 17.43 16.94
C THR A 47 -20.07 16.21 16.70
N ASP A 48 -21.37 16.34 16.95
CA ASP A 48 -22.36 15.29 16.68
C ASP A 48 -22.40 14.88 15.19
N LEU A 49 -22.02 15.78 14.27
CA LEU A 49 -21.96 15.48 12.84
C LEU A 49 -20.82 14.52 12.52
N GLU A 50 -19.60 14.81 12.97
CA GLU A 50 -18.43 13.94 12.79
C GLU A 50 -18.65 12.59 13.48
N GLN A 51 -19.29 12.60 14.66
CA GLN A 51 -19.65 11.38 15.38
C GLN A 51 -20.62 10.50 14.57
N ALA A 52 -21.70 11.08 14.03
CA ALA A 52 -22.66 10.34 13.21
C ALA A 52 -22.02 9.79 11.92
N GLN A 53 -21.12 10.55 11.29
CA GLN A 53 -20.38 10.09 10.11
C GLN A 53 -19.42 8.95 10.46
N TYR A 54 -18.69 9.05 11.58
CA TYR A 54 -17.84 7.96 12.08
C TYR A 54 -18.66 6.68 12.32
N GLU A 55 -19.82 6.79 12.98
CA GLU A 55 -20.67 5.63 13.26
C GLU A 55 -21.17 4.93 11.99
N LYS A 56 -21.47 5.69 10.94
CA LYS A 56 -21.79 5.15 9.62
C LYS A 56 -20.62 4.37 9.01
N LEU A 57 -19.39 4.87 9.22
CA LEU A 57 -18.16 4.32 8.65
C LEU A 57 -17.52 3.22 9.51
N ALA A 58 -17.94 3.06 10.77
CA ALA A 58 -17.32 2.16 11.74
C ALA A 58 -17.17 0.70 11.27
N PRO A 59 -18.14 0.08 10.56
CA PRO A 59 -17.97 -1.27 10.02
C PRO A 59 -16.81 -1.36 9.01
N PHE A 60 -16.69 -0.37 8.13
CA PHE A 60 -15.63 -0.31 7.12
C PHE A 60 -14.27 0.01 7.73
N ILE A 61 -14.23 0.89 8.74
CA ILE A 61 -13.02 1.16 9.53
C ILE A 61 -12.49 -0.13 10.14
N LYS A 62 -13.37 -0.90 10.79
CA LYS A 62 -12.99 -2.16 11.41
C LYS A 62 -12.43 -3.13 10.37
N GLN A 63 -13.12 -3.30 9.24
CA GLN A 63 -12.66 -4.18 8.17
C GLN A 63 -11.32 -3.72 7.59
N ALA A 64 -11.12 -2.42 7.34
CA ALA A 64 -9.86 -1.87 6.85
C ALA A 64 -8.70 -2.16 7.80
N ARG A 65 -8.90 -1.99 9.11
CA ARG A 65 -7.89 -2.30 10.14
C ARG A 65 -7.56 -3.79 10.17
N GLU A 66 -8.55 -4.67 10.03
CA GLU A 66 -8.33 -6.13 9.97
C GLU A 66 -7.53 -6.54 8.72
N ILE A 67 -7.91 -6.02 7.54
CA ILE A 67 -7.20 -6.31 6.28
C ILE A 67 -5.77 -5.80 6.34
N ALA A 68 -5.54 -4.60 6.89
CA ALA A 68 -4.22 -3.99 7.00
C ALA A 68 -3.19 -4.85 7.77
N LEU A 69 -3.65 -5.72 8.66
CA LEU A 69 -2.79 -6.60 9.47
C LEU A 69 -2.59 -7.99 8.86
N MET A 70 -3.17 -8.25 7.69
CA MET A 70 -2.93 -9.50 6.96
C MET A 70 -1.46 -9.59 6.52
N PRO A 71 -0.83 -10.78 6.58
CA PRO A 71 0.61 -10.90 6.36
C PRO A 71 1.02 -10.87 4.88
N HIS A 72 0.10 -11.16 3.96
CA HIS A 72 0.38 -11.33 2.53
C HIS A 72 -0.58 -10.48 1.69
N CYS A 73 -0.03 -9.71 0.75
CA CYS A 73 -0.78 -8.90 -0.19
C CYS A 73 -0.11 -8.97 -1.56
N ASP A 74 -0.83 -9.49 -2.54
CA ASP A 74 -0.41 -9.55 -3.94
C ASP A 74 -1.53 -8.99 -4.82
N TRP A 75 -1.29 -7.86 -5.46
CA TRP A 75 -2.25 -7.19 -6.33
C TRP A 75 -2.37 -7.83 -7.72
N ASN A 76 -1.55 -8.87 -8.02
CA ASN A 76 -1.54 -9.62 -9.27
C ASN A 76 -1.43 -8.69 -10.50
N LEU A 77 -0.51 -7.71 -10.41
CA LEU A 77 -0.26 -6.73 -11.46
C LEU A 77 0.38 -7.39 -12.68
N ASP A 78 -0.12 -7.04 -13.87
CA ASP A 78 0.42 -7.51 -15.14
C ASP A 78 1.53 -6.57 -15.64
N TYR A 79 2.73 -6.72 -15.07
CA TYR A 79 3.91 -5.92 -15.45
C TYR A 79 4.29 -6.02 -16.93
N SER A 80 3.75 -6.98 -17.69
CA SER A 80 3.97 -7.07 -19.14
C SER A 80 3.33 -5.91 -19.92
N GLN A 81 2.35 -5.21 -19.31
CA GLN A 81 1.72 -4.02 -19.88
C GLN A 81 2.65 -2.81 -19.90
N GLY A 82 3.76 -2.85 -19.16
CA GLY A 82 4.76 -1.80 -19.21
C GLY A 82 4.19 -0.46 -18.76
N LEU A 83 4.42 0.60 -19.55
CA LEU A 83 3.90 1.95 -19.28
C LEU A 83 2.36 2.05 -19.26
N GLU A 84 1.63 1.06 -19.80
CA GLU A 84 0.16 1.02 -19.77
C GLU A 84 -0.40 0.30 -18.54
N LEU A 85 0.48 -0.20 -17.64
CA LEU A 85 0.08 -0.88 -16.42
C LEU A 85 -0.85 0.00 -15.58
N LEU A 86 -2.07 -0.47 -15.36
CA LEU A 86 -3.03 0.20 -14.49
C LEU A 86 -2.81 -0.19 -13.04
N ILE A 87 -2.75 0.83 -12.16
CA ILE A 87 -2.53 0.65 -10.72
C ILE A 87 -3.69 1.27 -9.91
N PRO A 88 -4.95 0.86 -10.14
CA PRO A 88 -6.13 1.53 -9.57
C PRO A 88 -6.21 1.41 -8.05
N HIS A 89 -5.59 0.38 -7.48
CA HIS A 89 -5.64 0.11 -6.04
C HIS A 89 -4.94 1.19 -5.20
N LEU A 90 -3.97 1.94 -5.74
CA LEU A 90 -3.27 3.00 -4.99
C LEU A 90 -4.22 4.09 -4.51
N GLY A 91 -5.13 4.53 -5.39
CA GLY A 91 -6.15 5.51 -5.04
C GLY A 91 -7.07 4.99 -3.93
N ASN A 92 -7.49 3.73 -4.05
CA ASN A 92 -8.40 3.10 -3.10
C ASN A 92 -7.76 2.87 -1.73
N ILE A 93 -6.50 2.39 -1.68
CA ILE A 93 -5.75 2.25 -0.43
C ILE A 93 -5.56 3.60 0.24
N ARG A 94 -5.29 4.66 -0.52
CA ARG A 94 -5.23 6.02 0.03
C ARG A 94 -6.57 6.41 0.67
N GLN A 95 -7.70 6.09 0.05
CA GLN A 95 -9.03 6.35 0.63
C GLN A 95 -9.27 5.54 1.92
N ALA A 96 -8.89 4.26 1.94
CA ALA A 96 -8.95 3.46 3.16
C ALA A 96 -8.00 4.00 4.26
N GLY A 97 -6.85 4.57 3.90
CA GLY A 97 -5.96 5.22 4.86
C GLY A 97 -6.64 6.41 5.55
N LYS A 98 -7.41 7.21 4.79
CA LYS A 98 -8.19 8.32 5.36
C LYS A 98 -9.26 7.81 6.32
N LEU A 99 -9.93 6.72 5.96
CA LEU A 99 -10.91 6.05 6.81
C LEU A 99 -10.30 5.67 8.17
N VAL A 100 -9.11 5.07 8.15
CA VAL A 100 -8.36 4.73 9.37
C VAL A 100 -7.90 6.00 10.11
N SER A 101 -7.43 7.04 9.41
CA SER A 101 -7.06 8.32 10.04
C SER A 101 -8.22 8.98 10.78
N VAL A 102 -9.42 9.01 10.21
CA VAL A 102 -10.64 9.51 10.88
C VAL A 102 -10.90 8.73 12.17
N SER A 103 -10.71 7.41 12.15
CA SER A 103 -10.90 6.58 13.35
C SER A 103 -9.86 6.84 14.44
N ILE A 104 -8.60 7.12 14.07
CA ILE A 104 -7.57 7.52 15.04
C ILE A 104 -7.94 8.85 15.70
N GLN A 105 -8.47 9.80 14.93
CA GLN A 105 -8.92 11.08 15.46
C GLN A 105 -10.09 10.93 16.45
N GLU A 106 -11.06 10.06 16.14
CA GLU A 106 -12.15 9.70 17.08
C GLU A 106 -11.58 9.10 18.36
N ASP A 107 -10.71 8.11 18.23
CA ASP A 107 -10.14 7.38 19.35
C ASP A 107 -9.38 8.34 20.28
N VAL A 108 -8.59 9.27 19.72
CA VAL A 108 -7.90 10.31 20.49
C VAL A 108 -8.88 11.24 21.18
N ASN A 109 -9.90 11.72 20.47
CA ASN A 109 -10.92 12.60 21.05
C ASN A 109 -11.68 11.93 22.21
N ALA A 110 -11.96 10.64 22.08
CA ALA A 110 -12.63 9.83 23.09
C ALA A 110 -11.70 9.30 24.21
N GLY A 111 -10.39 9.61 24.15
CA GLY A 111 -9.39 9.14 25.12
C GLY A 111 -9.06 7.64 25.01
N LYS A 112 -9.43 6.98 23.90
CA LYS A 112 -9.19 5.56 23.60
C LYS A 112 -7.82 5.34 22.96
N PHE A 113 -6.75 5.76 23.64
CA PHE A 113 -5.40 5.77 23.07
C PHE A 113 -4.88 4.39 22.60
N ASP A 114 -5.31 3.30 23.23
CA ASP A 114 -4.94 1.95 22.78
C ASP A 114 -5.57 1.60 21.41
N SER A 115 -6.80 2.03 21.16
CA SER A 115 -7.46 1.87 19.85
C SER A 115 -6.84 2.77 18.79
N ALA A 116 -6.42 3.99 19.18
CA ALA A 116 -5.67 4.89 18.30
C ALA A 116 -4.34 4.26 17.85
N LEU A 117 -3.63 3.57 18.75
CA LEU A 117 -2.40 2.83 18.41
C LEU A 117 -2.65 1.67 17.44
N LEU A 118 -3.76 0.94 17.59
CA LEU A 118 -4.16 -0.08 16.62
C LEU A 118 -4.45 0.54 15.24
N GLY A 119 -5.06 1.72 15.20
CA GLY A 119 -5.23 2.49 13.97
C GLY A 119 -3.88 2.84 13.32
N MET A 120 -2.89 3.28 14.11
CA MET A 120 -1.55 3.58 13.62
C MET A 120 -0.83 2.33 13.09
N GLU A 121 -0.94 1.22 13.82
CA GLU A 121 -0.43 -0.09 13.38
C GLU A 121 -1.04 -0.50 12.03
N SER A 122 -2.34 -0.23 11.85
CA SER A 122 -3.03 -0.46 10.57
C SER A 122 -2.47 0.42 9.45
N LEU A 123 -2.19 1.71 9.68
CA LEU A 123 -1.57 2.56 8.65
C LEU A 123 -0.18 2.04 8.23
N VAL A 124 0.61 1.50 9.16
CA VAL A 124 1.89 0.85 8.84
C VAL A 124 1.68 -0.42 8.01
N GLY A 125 0.72 -1.27 8.39
CA GLY A 125 0.36 -2.47 7.64
C GLY A 125 -0.12 -2.16 6.20
N MET A 126 -0.94 -1.13 6.04
CA MET A 126 -1.36 -0.64 4.72
C MET A 126 -0.20 -0.14 3.87
N SER A 127 0.74 0.59 4.47
CA SER A 127 1.96 1.05 3.81
C SER A 127 2.81 -0.13 3.32
N LYS A 128 2.90 -1.21 4.11
CA LYS A 128 3.59 -2.45 3.72
C LYS A 128 2.93 -3.15 2.53
N HIS A 129 1.60 -3.14 2.42
CA HIS A 129 0.90 -3.71 1.25
C HIS A 129 1.19 -2.97 -0.07
N LEU A 130 1.93 -1.87 -0.04
CA LEU A 130 2.28 -1.05 -1.20
C LEU A 130 3.79 -1.00 -1.49
N ASN A 131 4.66 -1.50 -0.61
CA ASN A 131 6.09 -1.25 -0.70
C ASN A 131 6.81 -2.11 -1.77
N ASP A 132 6.27 -3.28 -2.10
CA ASP A 132 6.85 -4.25 -3.06
C ASP A 132 6.02 -4.31 -4.36
N GLN A 133 5.86 -3.16 -5.03
CA GLN A 133 5.06 -3.06 -6.28
C GLN A 133 5.88 -2.53 -7.46
N GLY A 134 7.19 -2.34 -7.28
CA GLY A 134 8.12 -2.01 -8.37
C GLY A 134 7.85 -0.69 -9.11
N THR A 135 7.06 0.23 -8.57
CA THR A 135 6.78 1.55 -9.18
C THR A 135 6.91 2.68 -8.17
N ILE A 136 7.55 3.79 -8.54
CA ILE A 136 7.81 4.91 -7.61
C ILE A 136 6.51 5.46 -7.02
N ILE A 137 5.43 5.47 -7.81
CA ILE A 137 4.13 5.94 -7.35
C ILE A 137 3.59 5.10 -6.18
N SER A 138 3.82 3.78 -6.17
CA SER A 138 3.45 2.91 -5.05
C SER A 138 4.19 3.30 -3.77
N SER A 139 5.50 3.60 -3.85
CA SER A 139 6.27 4.11 -2.70
C SER A 139 5.77 5.46 -2.19
N LEU A 140 5.40 6.37 -3.09
CA LEU A 140 4.84 7.67 -2.72
C LEU A 140 3.50 7.51 -2.00
N VAL A 141 2.63 6.62 -2.50
CA VAL A 141 1.35 6.34 -1.84
C VAL A 141 1.58 5.63 -0.50
N SER A 142 2.49 4.67 -0.44
CA SER A 142 2.91 3.98 0.80
C SER A 142 3.31 4.98 1.89
N TYR A 143 4.22 5.90 1.58
CA TYR A 143 4.62 6.97 2.49
C TYR A 143 3.44 7.88 2.86
N SER A 144 2.59 8.22 1.89
CA SER A 144 1.43 9.08 2.14
C SER A 144 0.45 8.48 3.13
N VAL A 145 0.22 7.16 3.06
CA VAL A 145 -0.66 6.40 3.96
C VAL A 145 -0.03 6.31 5.35
N PHE A 146 1.25 5.97 5.44
CA PHE A 146 2.00 5.95 6.70
C PHE A 146 1.92 7.30 7.44
N LYS A 147 2.02 8.41 6.69
CA LYS A 147 2.04 9.78 7.23
C LYS A 147 0.65 10.42 7.41
N MET A 148 -0.44 9.66 7.26
CA MET A 148 -1.79 10.25 7.38
C MET A 148 -2.12 10.75 8.78
N ASP A 149 -1.46 10.22 9.81
CA ASP A 149 -1.57 10.74 11.17
C ASP A 149 -0.19 11.10 11.72
N ASN A 150 -0.04 12.32 12.25
CA ASN A 150 1.21 12.84 12.79
C ASN A 150 1.23 12.90 14.33
N LYS A 151 0.20 12.35 15.01
CA LYS A 151 -0.01 12.46 16.47
C LYS A 151 0.67 11.34 17.25
N LEU A 152 1.48 10.51 16.59
CA LEU A 152 2.13 9.32 17.13
C LEU A 152 2.78 9.55 18.51
N VAL A 153 3.61 10.59 18.65
CA VAL A 153 4.30 10.91 19.91
C VAL A 153 3.31 11.27 21.03
N SER A 154 2.24 12.00 20.70
CA SER A 154 1.22 12.37 21.70
C SER A 154 0.42 11.18 22.19
N ILE A 155 0.10 10.23 21.30
CA ILE A 155 -0.62 9.00 21.64
C ILE A 155 0.28 8.07 22.48
N PHE A 156 1.54 7.91 22.09
CA PHE A 156 2.53 7.11 22.83
C PHE A 156 2.65 7.50 24.30
N ASN A 157 2.66 8.80 24.59
CA ASN A 157 2.82 9.31 25.96
C ASN A 157 1.57 9.12 26.83
N GLN A 158 0.41 8.80 26.25
CA GLN A 158 -0.86 8.69 26.96
C GLN A 158 -1.26 7.23 27.23
N THR A 159 -0.62 6.26 26.57
CA THR A 159 -0.85 4.83 26.85
C THR A 159 0.18 4.30 27.86
N ASN A 160 -0.24 3.32 28.67
CA ASN A 160 0.65 2.49 29.49
C ASN A 160 0.59 1.00 29.06
N ASN A 161 -0.04 0.71 27.92
CA ASN A 161 -0.27 -0.66 27.45
C ASN A 161 0.97 -1.20 26.74
N ALA A 162 1.86 -1.84 27.51
CA ALA A 162 3.11 -2.41 27.00
C ALA A 162 2.91 -3.44 25.87
N ALA A 163 1.79 -4.18 25.88
CA ALA A 163 1.49 -5.16 24.83
C ALA A 163 1.19 -4.46 23.50
N GLN A 164 0.36 -3.41 23.53
CA GLN A 164 0.02 -2.63 22.33
C GLN A 164 1.25 -1.91 21.75
N LEU A 165 2.08 -1.33 22.62
CA LEU A 165 3.35 -0.71 22.23
C LEU A 165 4.30 -1.71 21.56
N SER A 166 4.36 -2.93 22.09
CA SER A 166 5.17 -4.01 21.52
C SER A 166 4.63 -4.47 20.17
N SER A 167 3.30 -4.54 20.00
CA SER A 167 2.68 -4.89 18.71
C SER A 167 3.05 -3.89 17.63
N LEU A 168 2.85 -2.60 17.89
CA LEU A 168 3.20 -1.53 16.96
C LEU A 168 4.70 -1.54 16.62
N LYS A 169 5.57 -1.76 17.63
CA LYS A 169 7.00 -1.91 17.39
C LYS A 169 7.30 -3.09 16.45
N ASN A 170 6.68 -4.25 16.69
CA ASN A 170 6.90 -5.44 15.85
C ASN A 170 6.50 -5.18 14.39
N VAL A 171 5.41 -4.45 14.16
CA VAL A 171 4.98 -4.09 12.79
C VAL A 171 5.97 -3.13 12.14
N ILE A 172 6.43 -2.09 12.86
CA ILE A 172 7.45 -1.16 12.37
C ILE A 172 8.77 -1.88 12.08
N ASP A 173 9.19 -2.81 12.93
CA ASP A 173 10.41 -3.61 12.74
C ASP A 173 10.35 -4.51 11.48
N THR A 174 9.17 -4.72 10.88
CA THR A 174 9.04 -5.45 9.62
C THR A 174 9.32 -4.59 8.39
N LEU A 175 9.46 -3.28 8.55
CA LEU A 175 9.87 -2.39 7.46
C LEU A 175 11.38 -2.48 7.26
N ASP A 176 11.83 -2.35 6.01
CA ASP A 176 13.25 -2.23 5.71
C ASP A 176 13.81 -0.94 6.34
N PRO A 177 14.85 -0.98 7.20
CA PRO A 177 15.41 0.22 7.82
C PRO A 177 16.01 1.25 6.85
N PHE A 178 16.45 0.80 5.67
CA PHE A 178 17.07 1.61 4.63
C PHE A 178 16.10 1.96 3.50
N ASP A 179 15.02 1.19 3.35
CA ASP A 179 13.99 1.45 2.35
C ASP A 179 12.55 1.14 2.84
N PRO A 180 12.07 1.84 3.89
CA PRO A 180 10.83 1.46 4.58
C PRO A 180 9.57 1.54 3.70
N PHE A 181 9.65 2.29 2.59
CA PHE A 181 8.55 2.48 1.63
C PHE A 181 8.88 1.95 0.23
N GLY A 182 9.99 1.21 0.08
CA GLY A 182 10.37 0.54 -1.16
C GLY A 182 10.75 1.48 -2.30
N ILE A 183 11.24 2.70 -2.06
CA ILE A 183 11.56 3.67 -3.12
C ILE A 183 12.76 3.22 -3.96
N ARG A 184 13.76 2.55 -3.36
CA ARG A 184 14.94 2.06 -4.09
C ARG A 184 14.56 0.84 -4.94
N GLU A 185 13.81 -0.08 -4.35
CA GLU A 185 13.23 -1.21 -5.06
C GLU A 185 12.34 -0.75 -6.21
N SER A 186 11.45 0.21 -5.95
CA SER A 186 10.57 0.79 -6.96
C SER A 186 11.31 1.52 -8.08
N ALA A 187 12.40 2.22 -7.79
CA ALA A 187 13.25 2.81 -8.82
C ALA A 187 13.90 1.75 -9.73
N ALA A 188 14.32 0.62 -9.16
CA ALA A 188 14.87 -0.50 -9.93
C ALA A 188 13.78 -1.24 -10.74
N GLY A 189 12.60 -1.44 -10.15
CA GLY A 189 11.43 -2.03 -10.81
C GLY A 189 10.96 -1.17 -11.97
N GLU A 190 10.84 0.14 -11.78
CA GLU A 190 10.37 1.08 -12.80
C GLU A 190 11.39 1.26 -13.92
N LYS A 191 12.69 1.26 -13.60
CA LYS A 191 13.76 1.15 -14.60
C LYS A 191 13.51 -0.07 -15.50
N SER A 192 13.28 -1.24 -14.91
CA SER A 192 13.06 -2.49 -15.65
C SER A 192 11.77 -2.46 -16.47
N LEU A 193 10.70 -1.89 -15.92
CA LEU A 193 9.41 -1.74 -16.58
C LEU A 193 9.52 -0.82 -17.82
N ILE A 194 10.20 0.31 -17.69
CA ILE A 194 10.41 1.28 -18.77
C ILE A 194 11.30 0.66 -19.85
N THR A 195 12.45 0.09 -19.49
CA THR A 195 13.37 -0.48 -20.49
C THR A 195 12.74 -1.65 -21.24
N ASN A 196 12.03 -2.54 -20.54
CA ASN A 196 11.29 -3.63 -21.19
C ASN A 196 10.18 -3.10 -22.11
N SER A 197 9.45 -2.05 -21.70
CA SER A 197 8.43 -1.42 -22.54
C SER A 197 9.02 -0.88 -23.85
N LEU A 198 10.15 -0.18 -23.75
CA LEU A 198 10.83 0.41 -24.90
C LEU A 198 11.42 -0.64 -25.83
N ARG A 199 11.95 -1.75 -25.29
CA ARG A 199 12.49 -2.86 -26.10
C ARG A 199 11.40 -3.66 -26.82
N ASN A 200 10.20 -3.74 -26.24
CA ASN A 200 9.11 -4.58 -26.74
C ASN A 200 8.07 -3.85 -27.60
N LYS A 201 8.03 -2.51 -27.58
CA LYS A 201 7.12 -1.69 -28.41
C LYS A 201 7.90 -0.98 -29.51
N ASP A 202 7.34 -0.98 -30.72
CA ASP A 202 7.81 -0.06 -31.76
C ASP A 202 7.47 1.37 -31.30
N ILE A 203 8.43 2.30 -31.35
CA ILE A 203 8.26 3.67 -30.82
C ILE A 203 7.02 4.36 -31.41
N LYS A 204 6.62 3.97 -32.62
CA LYS A 204 5.47 4.50 -33.34
C LYS A 204 4.12 4.09 -32.72
N ASP A 205 4.11 3.03 -31.92
CA ASP A 205 2.92 2.49 -31.26
C ASP A 205 2.77 3.02 -29.83
N LEU A 206 3.76 3.79 -29.33
CA LEU A 206 3.65 4.50 -28.06
C LEU A 206 2.76 5.74 -28.24
N ASP A 207 1.54 5.68 -27.71
CA ASP A 207 0.68 6.85 -27.56
C ASP A 207 1.24 7.77 -26.45
N LEU A 208 2.06 8.74 -26.85
CA LEU A 208 2.62 9.75 -25.96
C LEU A 208 1.66 10.92 -25.73
N GLY A 209 0.35 10.77 -25.93
CA GLY A 209 -0.67 11.70 -25.46
C GLY A 209 -0.49 13.16 -25.94
N GLY A 210 0.06 13.36 -27.14
CA GLY A 210 0.29 14.70 -27.70
C GLY A 210 1.52 15.45 -27.15
N PHE A 211 2.38 14.81 -26.36
CA PHE A 211 3.64 15.42 -25.89
C PHE A 211 4.68 15.61 -27.00
N VAL A 212 4.47 15.03 -28.19
CA VAL A 212 5.37 15.15 -29.33
C VAL A 212 4.57 15.61 -30.56
N GLU A 213 4.79 16.85 -30.99
CA GLU A 213 4.18 17.40 -32.21
C GLU A 213 4.88 16.90 -33.49
N GLU A 214 6.09 16.37 -33.38
CA GLU A 214 6.85 15.80 -34.50
C GLU A 214 6.99 14.28 -34.38
N PRO A 215 6.84 13.51 -35.47
CA PRO A 215 7.17 12.09 -35.46
C PRO A 215 8.61 11.92 -35.02
N ILE A 216 8.84 11.10 -33.99
CA ILE A 216 10.17 10.80 -33.46
C ILE A 216 11.05 10.37 -34.64
N SER A 217 11.98 11.25 -35.02
CA SER A 217 12.77 11.08 -36.23
C SER A 217 13.54 9.76 -36.19
N THR A 218 13.70 9.12 -37.35
CA THR A 218 14.37 7.83 -37.58
C THR A 218 15.86 7.79 -37.20
N GLY A 219 16.36 8.75 -36.40
CA GLY A 219 17.74 8.84 -35.92
C GLY A 219 17.90 8.52 -34.42
N LEU A 220 16.83 8.16 -33.71
CA LEU A 220 16.93 7.73 -32.31
C LEU A 220 17.41 6.27 -32.26
N ASP A 221 18.69 6.09 -31.92
CA ASP A 221 19.22 4.79 -31.53
C ASP A 221 18.68 4.45 -30.14
N LEU A 222 17.55 3.73 -30.13
CA LEU A 222 16.82 3.39 -28.92
C LEU A 222 17.68 2.55 -27.95
N GLU A 223 18.51 1.64 -28.47
CA GLU A 223 19.39 0.82 -27.63
C GLU A 223 20.47 1.67 -26.97
N PHE A 224 21.01 2.68 -27.68
CA PHE A 224 21.94 3.64 -27.09
C PHE A 224 21.29 4.46 -25.96
N GLU A 225 20.09 5.00 -26.17
CA GLU A 225 19.40 5.78 -25.14
C GLU A 225 18.95 4.93 -23.95
N ILE A 226 18.51 3.68 -24.19
CA ILE A 226 18.22 2.71 -23.12
C ILE A 226 19.48 2.45 -22.29
N THR A 227 20.63 2.18 -22.93
CA THR A 227 21.90 1.92 -22.23
C THR A 227 22.32 3.11 -21.36
N LYS A 228 22.15 4.34 -21.90
CA LYS A 228 22.44 5.58 -21.17
C LYS A 228 21.51 5.76 -19.97
N TYR A 229 20.21 5.51 -20.14
CA TYR A 229 19.23 5.54 -19.05
C TYR A 229 19.57 4.50 -17.97
N GLU A 230 19.85 3.26 -18.36
CA GLU A 230 20.24 2.18 -17.43
C GLU A 230 21.44 2.59 -16.58
N SER A 231 22.48 3.17 -17.21
CA SER A 231 23.69 3.67 -16.53
C SER A 231 23.42 4.82 -15.55
N VAL A 232 22.51 5.74 -15.89
CA VAL A 232 22.12 6.83 -14.99
C VAL A 232 21.40 6.27 -13.76
N MET A 233 20.46 5.35 -13.98
CA MET A 233 19.66 4.77 -12.89
C MET A 233 20.51 3.89 -11.96
N ASP A 234 21.48 3.12 -12.47
CA ASP A 234 22.38 2.31 -11.63
C ASP A 234 23.19 3.17 -10.65
N ARG A 235 23.60 4.37 -11.08
CA ARG A 235 24.26 5.33 -10.19
C ARG A 235 23.33 5.94 -9.14
N ALA A 236 22.02 5.98 -9.40
CA ALA A 236 21.05 6.59 -8.50
C ALA A 236 20.52 5.60 -7.44
N ILE A 237 20.52 4.30 -7.75
CA ILE A 237 20.00 3.25 -6.87
C ILE A 237 21.03 2.86 -5.77
N HIS A 238 22.33 3.05 -6.02
CA HIS A 238 23.43 2.71 -5.09
C HIS A 238 23.74 3.84 -4.10
#